data_AF-A0A2R7R4G3-F1
#
_entry.id   AF-A0A2R7R4G3-F1
#
_cell.length_a   1.000
_cell.length_b   1.000
_cell.length_c   1.000
_cell.angle_alpha   90.00
_cell.angle_beta   90.00
_cell.angle_gamma   90.00
#
_symmetry.space_group_name_H-M   'P 1'
#
loop_
_entity.id
_entity.type
_entity.pdbx_description
1 polymer ?
#
loop_
_entity_poly.entity_id
_entity_poly.type
_entity_poly.pdbx_seq_one_letter_code
_entity_poly.pdbx_strand_id
1 'polypeptide(L)'
;MRLFGSNLVRLSLRANALEQGGKAEMVSVEGRSAGSVTPIGALFSMARKNDNVTIGMPASFATRTLNENTRFGAKPFYHEVAVEPGQHVTISANFDGPNRRCIPVAAAGQSRDALRYIGGPSVSFTAEPGTDYEVSFGTDGQGCGITARQLLADGGSTPLRSERQRQRSPQTGKVDGAHLYTFLFRPGSVYYRVTGESANLELQTDDAAHADAFESAMREIATRPGTQMCIVAPGFDYKSLLFDRLKRVLDEQAKDFPAIVEPIDSMRTAQQTEEHVPTTFMAAAEYCQVAALVAFLRKEPGVAEGL
;
A
#
# COMPACT_ATOMS: atom_id res chain seq x y z
N MET A 1 -0.40 -10.85 -7.13
CA MET A 1 -1.57 -10.48 -6.30
C MET A 1 -2.76 -11.38 -6.64
N ARG A 2 -3.43 -11.94 -5.63
CA ARG A 2 -4.58 -12.84 -5.74
C ARG A 2 -5.84 -12.13 -5.28
N LEU A 3 -6.82 -12.01 -6.16
CA LEU A 3 -8.11 -11.37 -5.91
C LEU A 3 -9.19 -12.45 -5.80
N PHE A 4 -9.90 -12.50 -4.68
CA PHE A 4 -10.97 -13.48 -4.43
C PHE A 4 -12.34 -12.94 -4.86
N GLY A 5 -12.99 -13.65 -5.77
CA GLY A 5 -14.28 -13.27 -6.36
C GLY A 5 -15.39 -14.30 -6.12
N SER A 6 -16.61 -13.90 -6.45
CA SER A 6 -17.77 -14.78 -6.54
C SER A 6 -18.79 -14.21 -7.53
N ASN A 7 -19.82 -14.98 -7.89
CA ASN A 7 -20.93 -14.57 -8.77
C ASN A 7 -21.75 -13.35 -8.30
N LEU A 8 -21.52 -12.82 -7.10
CA LEU A 8 -22.21 -11.65 -6.56
C LEU A 8 -21.26 -10.52 -6.16
N VAL A 9 -19.96 -10.71 -6.36
CA VAL A 9 -18.91 -9.80 -5.91
C VAL A 9 -18.05 -9.39 -7.09
N ARG A 10 -17.89 -8.08 -7.26
CA ARG A 10 -16.96 -7.47 -8.18
C ARG A 10 -15.80 -6.88 -7.39
N LEU A 11 -14.60 -7.38 -7.63
CA LEU A 11 -13.35 -6.70 -7.28
C LEU A 11 -12.78 -6.06 -8.54
N SER A 12 -12.32 -4.82 -8.44
CA SER A 12 -11.61 -4.15 -9.53
C SER A 12 -10.30 -3.60 -9.00
N LEU A 13 -9.20 -4.11 -9.55
CA LEU A 13 -7.86 -3.58 -9.36
C LEU A 13 -7.60 -2.52 -10.44
N ARG A 14 -7.16 -1.35 -9.99
CA ARG A 14 -6.55 -0.32 -10.80
C ARG A 14 -5.06 -0.30 -10.52
N ALA A 15 -4.26 -0.79 -11.46
CA ALA A 15 -2.82 -0.59 -11.46
C ALA A 15 -2.49 0.79 -12.11
N ASN A 16 -1.33 1.35 -11.83
CA ASN A 16 -0.97 2.73 -12.19
C ASN A 16 -2.03 3.73 -11.73
N ALA A 17 -2.50 3.60 -10.49
CA ALA A 17 -3.62 4.41 -9.99
C ALA A 17 -3.34 5.93 -10.00
N LEU A 18 -2.07 6.33 -10.07
CA LEU A 18 -1.62 7.73 -10.13
C LEU A 18 -1.69 8.34 -11.54
N GLU A 19 -1.74 7.52 -12.59
CA GLU A 19 -1.73 8.01 -13.96
C GLU A 19 -3.11 8.56 -14.39
N GLN A 20 -3.10 9.74 -15.02
CA GLN A 20 -4.28 10.37 -15.59
C GLN A 20 -4.56 9.87 -17.02
N GLY A 21 -5.85 9.74 -17.36
CA GLY A 21 -6.33 9.48 -18.71
C GLY A 21 -5.98 8.09 -19.26
N GLY A 22 -6.86 7.10 -19.11
CA GLY A 22 -6.84 5.82 -19.84
C GLY A 22 -5.64 4.88 -19.64
N LYS A 23 -4.52 5.35 -19.07
CA LYS A 23 -3.28 4.57 -18.87
C LYS A 23 -3.30 3.68 -17.62
N ALA A 24 -4.28 3.89 -16.74
CA ALA A 24 -4.48 3.02 -15.60
C ALA A 24 -5.02 1.66 -16.09
N GLU A 25 -4.31 0.58 -15.77
CA GLU A 25 -4.73 -0.77 -16.11
C GLU A 25 -5.80 -1.22 -15.13
N MET A 26 -6.95 -1.64 -15.66
CA MET A 26 -8.09 -2.10 -14.88
C MET A 26 -8.25 -3.61 -15.04
N VAL A 27 -8.09 -4.35 -13.94
CA VAL A 27 -8.41 -5.77 -13.85
C VAL A 27 -9.68 -5.91 -13.01
N SER A 28 -10.76 -6.41 -13.60
CA SER A 28 -11.98 -6.76 -12.86
C SER A 28 -12.09 -8.27 -12.68
N VAL A 29 -12.33 -8.70 -11.44
CA VAL A 29 -12.66 -10.06 -11.05
C VAL A 29 -14.14 -10.06 -10.67
N GLU A 30 -14.97 -10.56 -11.58
CA GLU A 30 -16.42 -10.58 -11.50
C GLU A 30 -16.90 -12.00 -11.76
N GLY A 31 -17.74 -12.54 -10.89
CA GLY A 31 -18.52 -13.71 -11.25
C GLY A 31 -19.79 -13.29 -12.01
N ARG A 32 -20.49 -14.26 -12.61
CA ARG A 32 -21.55 -13.97 -13.60
C ARG A 32 -22.78 -13.26 -12.99
N SER A 33 -22.92 -11.97 -13.30
CA SER A 33 -24.19 -11.20 -13.41
C SER A 33 -24.03 -10.19 -14.56
N ALA A 34 -24.83 -10.35 -15.62
CA ALA A 34 -24.89 -9.63 -16.91
C ALA A 34 -23.98 -8.40 -17.17
N GLY A 35 -23.11 -8.49 -18.20
CA GLY A 35 -23.13 -7.45 -19.26
C GLY A 35 -21.92 -6.54 -19.52
N SER A 36 -20.73 -6.70 -18.94
CA SER A 36 -19.59 -5.82 -19.31
C SER A 36 -18.31 -6.58 -19.70
N VAL A 37 -17.75 -6.22 -20.86
CA VAL A 37 -16.46 -6.72 -21.40
C VAL A 37 -15.70 -5.47 -21.86
N THR A 38 -14.52 -5.20 -21.29
CA THR A 38 -13.62 -4.11 -21.70
C THR A 38 -12.32 -4.67 -22.34
N PRO A 39 -11.65 -3.90 -23.23
CA PRO A 39 -10.85 -4.46 -24.33
C PRO A 39 -9.35 -4.70 -24.03
N ILE A 40 -8.99 -5.02 -22.78
CA ILE A 40 -7.75 -5.77 -22.47
C ILE A 40 -8.10 -7.08 -21.73
N GLY A 41 -9.39 -7.44 -21.70
CA GLY A 41 -9.90 -8.71 -21.17
C GLY A 41 -9.71 -9.93 -22.08
N ALA A 42 -8.86 -9.90 -23.11
CA ALA A 42 -8.78 -11.00 -24.07
C ALA A 42 -8.05 -12.26 -23.53
N LEU A 43 -7.06 -12.12 -22.64
CA LEU A 43 -6.44 -13.27 -21.99
C LEU A 43 -7.25 -13.79 -20.79
N PHE A 44 -7.95 -12.91 -20.07
CA PHE A 44 -8.76 -13.25 -18.88
C PHE A 44 -10.23 -13.60 -19.19
N SER A 45 -10.73 -13.33 -20.40
CA SER A 45 -12.09 -13.73 -20.82
C SER A 45 -12.18 -15.15 -21.37
N MET A 46 -11.04 -15.81 -21.60
CA MET A 46 -10.94 -17.16 -22.15
C MET A 46 -10.83 -18.26 -21.07
N ALA A 47 -10.43 -17.91 -19.84
CA ALA A 47 -10.61 -18.80 -18.69
C ALA A 47 -12.12 -18.89 -18.39
N ARG A 48 -12.65 -20.11 -18.19
CA ARG A 48 -14.11 -20.26 -17.99
C ARG A 48 -14.48 -19.43 -16.77
N LYS A 49 -15.55 -18.63 -16.91
CA LYS A 49 -15.88 -17.42 -16.13
C LYS A 49 -16.10 -17.54 -14.60
N ASN A 50 -15.66 -18.61 -13.94
CA ASN A 50 -15.52 -18.76 -12.47
C ASN A 50 -14.41 -19.78 -12.11
N ASP A 51 -13.38 -19.92 -12.95
CA ASP A 51 -12.25 -20.82 -12.71
C ASP A 51 -11.13 -20.07 -11.95
N ASN A 52 -10.33 -20.80 -11.19
CA ASN A 52 -9.15 -20.24 -10.56
C ASN A 52 -8.09 -19.95 -11.63
N VAL A 53 -7.57 -18.73 -11.65
CA VAL A 53 -6.43 -18.33 -12.49
C VAL A 53 -5.22 -18.15 -11.59
N THR A 54 -4.16 -18.91 -11.84
CA THR A 54 -2.91 -18.86 -11.05
C THR A 54 -1.72 -18.46 -11.91
N ILE A 55 -0.82 -17.69 -11.32
CA ILE A 55 0.52 -17.36 -11.82
C ILE A 55 1.62 -17.96 -10.95
N GLY A 56 1.27 -18.86 -10.01
CA GLY A 56 2.21 -19.58 -9.16
C GLY A 56 2.38 -19.01 -7.74
N MET A 57 1.45 -18.18 -7.25
CA MET A 57 1.51 -17.70 -5.85
C MET A 57 1.35 -18.88 -4.86
N PRO A 58 2.00 -18.86 -3.68
CA PRO A 58 1.87 -19.92 -2.68
C PRO A 58 0.42 -20.23 -2.28
N ALA A 59 0.10 -21.50 -2.02
CA ALA A 59 -1.23 -21.90 -1.56
C ALA A 59 -1.46 -21.45 -0.12
N SER A 60 -2.41 -20.53 0.09
CA SER A 60 -2.81 -20.04 1.41
C SER A 60 -3.94 -20.85 2.03
N PHE A 61 -4.23 -20.63 3.31
CA PHE A 61 -5.44 -21.16 3.97
C PHE A 61 -6.72 -20.83 3.19
N ALA A 62 -6.83 -19.61 2.64
CA ALA A 62 -8.00 -19.17 1.88
C ALA A 62 -8.17 -19.95 0.56
N THR A 63 -7.07 -20.25 -0.13
CA THR A 63 -7.13 -21.10 -1.35
C THR A 63 -7.41 -22.57 -1.03
N ARG A 64 -6.89 -23.09 0.08
CA ARG A 64 -7.10 -24.48 0.51
C ARG A 64 -8.54 -24.75 0.95
N THR A 65 -9.18 -23.76 1.57
CA THR A 65 -10.57 -23.84 2.09
C THR A 65 -11.58 -23.15 1.18
N LEU A 66 -11.19 -22.79 -0.05
CA LEU A 66 -12.03 -22.00 -0.97
C LEU A 66 -13.40 -22.65 -1.21
N ASN A 67 -13.41 -23.96 -1.45
CA ASN A 67 -14.63 -24.73 -1.72
C ASN A 67 -15.48 -25.02 -0.48
N GLU A 68 -14.93 -24.81 0.72
CA GLU A 68 -15.63 -24.99 1.99
C GLU A 68 -16.40 -23.72 2.38
N ASN A 69 -15.99 -22.57 1.85
CA ASN A 69 -16.59 -21.25 2.09
C ASN A 69 -17.71 -20.88 1.10
N THR A 70 -18.50 -21.86 0.64
CA THR A 70 -19.67 -21.64 -0.23
C THR A 70 -20.86 -21.09 0.57
N ARG A 71 -20.74 -19.90 1.14
CA ARG A 71 -21.90 -19.21 1.74
C ARG A 71 -22.86 -18.81 0.62
N PHE A 72 -24.13 -19.20 0.75
CA PHE A 72 -25.25 -18.80 -0.12
C PHE A 72 -25.21 -19.27 -1.59
N GLY A 73 -24.65 -20.45 -1.88
CA GLY A 73 -24.64 -21.00 -3.24
C GLY A 73 -23.78 -20.22 -4.24
N ALA A 74 -22.97 -19.28 -3.73
CA ALA A 74 -21.95 -18.61 -4.51
C ALA A 74 -20.82 -19.60 -4.82
N LYS A 75 -20.31 -19.58 -6.06
CA LYS A 75 -19.12 -20.33 -6.45
C LYS A 75 -17.90 -19.42 -6.25
N PRO A 76 -17.12 -19.59 -5.17
CA PRO A 76 -15.93 -18.78 -4.95
C PRO A 76 -14.83 -19.19 -5.94
N PHE A 77 -14.06 -18.21 -6.38
CA PHE A 77 -12.90 -18.41 -7.25
C PHE A 77 -11.86 -17.32 -6.95
N TYR A 78 -10.64 -17.47 -7.46
CA TYR A 78 -9.63 -16.42 -7.38
C TYR A 78 -8.92 -16.22 -8.71
N HIS A 79 -8.50 -14.98 -8.98
CA HIS A 79 -7.60 -14.67 -10.08
C HIS A 79 -6.30 -14.09 -9.52
N GLU A 80 -5.18 -14.64 -9.95
CA GLU A 80 -3.86 -14.08 -9.71
C GLU A 80 -3.43 -13.20 -10.87
N VAL A 81 -2.95 -12.00 -10.55
CA VAL A 81 -2.44 -11.02 -11.49
C VAL A 81 -1.08 -10.51 -11.03
N ALA A 82 -0.19 -10.35 -12.00
CA ALA A 82 1.08 -9.67 -11.78
C ALA A 82 0.82 -8.18 -11.54
N VAL A 83 1.60 -7.59 -10.64
CA VAL A 83 1.62 -6.15 -10.38
C VAL A 83 3.07 -5.72 -10.45
N GLU A 84 3.34 -4.56 -11.05
CA GLU A 84 4.71 -4.08 -11.15
C GLU A 84 5.22 -3.64 -9.76
N PRO A 85 6.44 -4.04 -9.37
CA PRO A 85 7.01 -3.56 -8.12
C PRO A 85 7.14 -2.04 -8.08
N GLY A 86 6.81 -1.44 -6.94
CA GLY A 86 6.83 -0.01 -6.69
C GLY A 86 5.63 0.76 -7.25
N GLN A 87 4.71 0.07 -7.94
CA GLN A 87 3.52 0.66 -8.52
C GLN A 87 2.43 0.89 -7.46
N HIS A 88 1.81 2.07 -7.48
CA HIS A 88 0.62 2.33 -6.67
C HIS A 88 -0.62 1.64 -7.28
N VAL A 89 -1.30 0.85 -6.45
CA VAL A 89 -2.52 0.13 -6.80
C VAL A 89 -3.69 0.56 -5.95
N THR A 90 -4.88 0.55 -6.55
CA THR A 90 -6.15 0.75 -5.86
C THR A 90 -7.08 -0.41 -6.17
N ILE A 91 -7.58 -1.09 -5.14
CA ILE A 91 -8.63 -2.10 -5.29
C ILE A 91 -9.94 -1.51 -4.79
N SER A 92 -10.98 -1.64 -5.60
CA SER A 92 -12.34 -1.26 -5.25
C SER A 92 -13.24 -2.47 -5.32
N ALA A 93 -14.18 -2.58 -4.39
CA ALA A 93 -15.13 -3.68 -4.35
C ALA A 93 -16.56 -3.17 -4.50
N ASN A 94 -17.42 -3.94 -5.14
CA ASN A 94 -18.87 -3.70 -5.18
C ASN A 94 -19.63 -5.03 -5.15
N PHE A 95 -20.87 -5.00 -4.64
CA PHE A 95 -21.82 -6.08 -4.82
C PHE A 95 -22.59 -5.88 -6.12
N ASP A 96 -22.73 -6.95 -6.91
CA ASP A 96 -23.60 -6.97 -8.07
C ASP A 96 -24.89 -7.74 -7.72
N GLY A 97 -26.03 -7.03 -7.71
CA GLY A 97 -27.34 -7.62 -7.47
C GLY A 97 -28.45 -6.56 -7.26
N PRO A 98 -29.72 -6.90 -7.53
CA PRO A 98 -30.83 -5.94 -7.51
C PRO A 98 -31.10 -5.30 -6.14
N ASN A 99 -30.72 -5.97 -5.04
CA ASN A 99 -31.06 -5.57 -3.66
C ASN A 99 -29.85 -5.58 -2.69
N ARG A 100 -28.61 -5.67 -3.16
CA ARG A 100 -27.41 -5.70 -2.29
C ARG A 100 -26.42 -4.62 -2.71
N ARG A 101 -26.19 -3.66 -1.83
CA ARG A 101 -25.23 -2.56 -2.00
C ARG A 101 -24.48 -2.36 -0.69
N CYS A 102 -23.24 -1.93 -0.80
CA CYS A 102 -22.47 -1.50 0.36
C CYS A 102 -23.04 -0.18 0.87
N ILE A 103 -23.38 -0.10 2.15
CA ILE A 103 -23.83 1.15 2.78
C ILE A 103 -22.77 1.56 3.82
N PRO A 104 -22.21 2.78 3.77
CA PRO A 104 -21.39 3.32 4.84
C PRO A 104 -22.26 3.62 6.05
N VAL A 105 -21.77 3.32 7.25
CA VAL A 105 -22.50 3.49 8.51
C VAL A 105 -23.06 4.90 8.70
N ALA A 106 -22.36 5.94 8.23
CA ALA A 106 -22.76 7.34 8.37
C ALA A 106 -23.91 7.80 7.45
N ALA A 107 -24.24 7.03 6.39
CA ALA A 107 -25.24 7.38 5.38
C ALA A 107 -26.52 6.53 5.45
N ALA A 108 -26.60 5.60 6.41
CA ALA A 108 -27.80 4.82 6.67
C ALA A 108 -28.93 5.73 7.16
N GLY A 109 -29.92 6.02 6.30
CA GLY A 109 -31.17 6.69 6.68
C GLY A 109 -31.39 8.13 6.19
N GLN A 110 -30.53 8.72 5.34
CA GLN A 110 -30.65 10.14 4.96
C GLN A 110 -31.53 10.44 3.72
N SER A 111 -31.77 9.50 2.80
CA SER A 111 -32.85 9.59 1.79
C SER A 111 -33.13 8.23 1.13
N ARG A 112 -34.33 8.02 0.57
CA ARG A 112 -34.69 6.78 -0.18
C ARG A 112 -33.80 6.52 -1.40
N ASP A 113 -33.24 7.56 -2.01
CA ASP A 113 -32.31 7.46 -3.15
C ASP A 113 -30.84 7.45 -2.74
N ALA A 114 -30.47 7.99 -1.57
CA ALA A 114 -29.13 7.82 -0.99
C ALA A 114 -28.83 6.35 -0.64
N LEU A 115 -29.87 5.56 -0.34
CA LEU A 115 -29.81 4.11 -0.23
C LEU A 115 -29.45 3.40 -1.55
N ARG A 116 -29.55 4.10 -2.70
CA ARG A 116 -29.27 3.53 -4.02
C ARG A 116 -27.80 3.70 -4.46
N TYR A 117 -27.04 4.71 -4.04
CA TYR A 117 -25.71 4.90 -4.63
C TYR A 117 -24.65 5.23 -3.58
N ILE A 118 -23.94 4.19 -3.14
CA ILE A 118 -22.66 4.36 -2.46
C ILE A 118 -21.62 3.53 -3.24
N GLY A 119 -20.47 4.13 -3.55
CA GLY A 119 -19.30 3.38 -3.99
C GLY A 119 -18.85 2.42 -2.90
N GLY A 120 -18.65 1.15 -3.25
CA GLY A 120 -18.18 0.18 -2.28
C GLY A 120 -16.76 0.48 -1.80
N PRO A 121 -16.28 -0.27 -0.78
CA PRO A 121 -15.02 0.03 -0.13
C PRO A 121 -13.87 -0.03 -1.13
N SER A 122 -12.84 0.77 -0.88
CA SER A 122 -11.58 0.72 -1.59
C SER A 122 -10.41 0.64 -0.63
N VAL A 123 -9.31 0.05 -1.10
CA VAL A 123 -8.01 0.06 -0.43
C VAL A 123 -6.95 0.41 -1.47
N SER A 124 -5.99 1.24 -1.08
CA SER A 124 -4.87 1.62 -1.93
C SER A 124 -3.56 1.41 -1.19
N PHE A 125 -2.57 0.90 -1.90
CA PHE A 125 -1.23 0.67 -1.38
C PHE A 125 -0.24 0.62 -2.54
N THR A 126 1.06 0.58 -2.23
CA THR A 126 2.10 0.43 -3.24
C THR A 126 2.65 -0.99 -3.17
N ALA A 127 2.64 -1.69 -4.30
CA ALA A 127 3.13 -3.06 -4.37
C ALA A 127 4.66 -3.08 -4.19
N GLU A 128 5.17 -4.03 -3.44
CA GLU A 128 6.59 -4.16 -3.14
C GLU A 128 7.21 -5.32 -3.92
N PRO A 129 8.50 -5.22 -4.32
CA PRO A 129 9.15 -6.33 -5.01
C PRO A 129 9.16 -7.60 -4.17
N GLY A 130 8.92 -8.74 -4.84
CA GLY A 130 8.93 -10.06 -4.20
C GLY A 130 7.82 -10.30 -3.19
N THR A 131 6.82 -9.41 -3.10
CA THR A 131 5.71 -9.54 -2.15
C THR A 131 4.43 -9.96 -2.87
N ASP A 132 3.83 -11.03 -2.38
CA ASP A 132 2.53 -11.49 -2.80
C ASP A 132 1.43 -10.92 -1.90
N TYR A 133 0.28 -10.64 -2.50
CA TYR A 133 -0.87 -10.04 -1.82
C TYR A 133 -2.13 -10.84 -2.07
N GLU A 134 -2.95 -11.02 -1.03
CA GLU A 134 -4.28 -11.59 -1.12
C GLU A 134 -5.33 -10.54 -0.77
N VAL A 135 -6.34 -10.40 -1.61
CA VAL A 135 -7.39 -9.41 -1.41
C VAL A 135 -8.75 -10.08 -1.57
N SER A 136 -9.58 -9.95 -0.54
CA SER A 136 -10.94 -10.46 -0.52
C SER A 136 -11.91 -9.36 -0.11
N PHE A 137 -13.15 -9.53 -0.55
CA PHE A 137 -14.25 -8.67 -0.16
C PHE A 137 -15.27 -9.46 0.62
N GLY A 138 -15.77 -8.87 1.70
CA GLY A 138 -16.72 -9.52 2.58
C GLY A 138 -17.70 -8.55 3.22
N THR A 139 -18.70 -9.12 3.89
CA THR A 139 -19.65 -8.40 4.73
C THR A 139 -19.72 -9.11 6.09
N ASP A 140 -19.73 -8.32 7.15
CA ASP A 140 -19.89 -8.75 8.54
C ASP A 140 -21.32 -8.51 9.06
N GLY A 141 -22.26 -8.16 8.18
CA GLY A 141 -23.62 -7.80 8.55
C GLY A 141 -23.79 -6.36 9.06
N GLN A 142 -22.70 -5.62 9.29
CA GLN A 142 -22.73 -4.19 9.64
C GLN A 142 -22.27 -3.31 8.48
N GLY A 143 -21.47 -3.86 7.56
CA GLY A 143 -21.06 -3.16 6.35
C GLY A 143 -20.37 -4.05 5.34
N CYS A 144 -19.70 -3.39 4.40
CA CYS A 144 -18.82 -3.99 3.42
C CYS A 144 -17.37 -3.63 3.75
N GLY A 145 -16.46 -4.60 3.62
CA GLY A 145 -15.04 -4.37 3.81
C GLY A 145 -14.20 -5.08 2.76
N ILE A 146 -13.05 -4.48 2.44
CA ILE A 146 -11.95 -5.18 1.76
C ILE A 146 -10.98 -5.65 2.84
N THR A 147 -10.60 -6.91 2.77
CA THR A 147 -9.47 -7.44 3.54
C THR A 147 -8.30 -7.62 2.58
N ALA A 148 -7.21 -6.90 2.82
CA ALA A 148 -5.95 -7.07 2.11
C ALA A 148 -4.93 -7.69 3.07
N ARG A 149 -4.19 -8.69 2.58
CA ARG A 149 -3.17 -9.42 3.34
C ARG A 149 -1.91 -9.56 2.51
N GLN A 150 -0.77 -9.55 3.16
CA GLN A 150 0.48 -10.01 2.58
C GLN A 150 0.54 -11.53 2.72
N LEU A 151 0.80 -12.21 1.61
CA LEU A 151 1.02 -13.65 1.54
C LEU A 151 2.51 -13.94 1.72
N LEU A 152 2.81 -14.87 2.62
CA LEU A 152 4.16 -15.29 2.94
C LEU A 152 4.54 -16.52 2.11
N ALA A 153 5.84 -16.76 1.95
CA ALA A 153 6.36 -17.84 1.12
C ALA A 153 5.91 -19.25 1.57
N ASP A 154 5.62 -19.42 2.86
CA ASP A 154 5.12 -20.66 3.47
C ASP A 154 3.60 -20.87 3.28
N GLY A 155 2.91 -19.91 2.65
CA GLY A 155 1.46 -19.88 2.51
C GLY A 155 0.71 -19.30 3.73
N GLY A 156 1.44 -18.86 4.75
CA GLY A 156 0.92 -18.00 5.81
C GLY A 156 0.53 -16.62 5.27
N SER A 157 -0.23 -15.85 6.03
CA SER A 157 -0.57 -14.47 5.63
C SER A 157 -0.70 -13.55 6.82
N THR A 158 -0.27 -12.30 6.66
CA THR A 158 -0.37 -11.24 7.67
C THR A 158 -1.25 -10.10 7.15
N PRO A 159 -2.02 -9.39 8.00
CA PRO A 159 -2.75 -8.20 7.57
C PRO A 159 -1.83 -7.21 6.85
N LEU A 160 -2.29 -6.65 5.73
CA LEU A 160 -1.52 -5.64 5.03
C LEU A 160 -1.45 -4.37 5.89
N ARG A 161 -0.23 -3.93 6.20
CA ARG A 161 0.01 -2.66 6.88
C ARG A 161 -0.38 -1.50 5.97
N SER A 162 -0.85 -0.40 6.55
CA SER A 162 -1.24 0.80 5.79
C SER A 162 -0.55 2.03 6.34
N GLU A 163 -0.18 2.95 5.45
CA GLU A 163 0.27 4.28 5.83
C GLU A 163 -0.94 5.23 5.89
N ARG A 164 -0.86 6.23 6.77
CA ARG A 164 -1.85 7.31 6.81
C ARG A 164 -1.64 8.20 5.58
N GLN A 165 -2.68 8.35 4.77
CA GLN A 165 -2.65 9.31 3.66
C GLN A 165 -2.60 10.74 4.21
N ARG A 166 -1.75 11.58 3.62
CA ARG A 166 -1.69 13.00 3.95
C ARG A 166 -2.95 13.68 3.43
N GLN A 167 -3.53 14.54 4.26
CA GLN A 167 -4.66 15.34 3.85
C GLN A 167 -4.18 16.46 2.93
N ARG A 168 -4.88 16.63 1.82
CA ARG A 168 -4.72 17.79 0.95
C ARG A 168 -5.68 18.87 1.41
N SER A 169 -5.22 20.11 1.45
CA SER A 169 -6.05 21.27 1.67
C SER A 169 -7.20 21.28 0.66
N PRO A 170 -8.47 21.35 1.11
CA PRO A 170 -9.61 21.46 0.21
C PRO A 170 -9.59 22.74 -0.64
N GLN A 171 -8.87 23.78 -0.17
CA GLN A 171 -8.83 25.10 -0.78
C GLN A 171 -7.73 25.20 -1.84
N THR A 172 -6.55 24.66 -1.55
CA THR A 172 -5.38 24.80 -2.44
C THR A 172 -5.06 23.52 -3.21
N GLY A 173 -5.62 22.37 -2.80
CA GLY A 173 -5.27 21.05 -3.32
C GLY A 173 -3.84 20.59 -2.95
N LYS A 174 -3.09 21.42 -2.22
CA LYS A 174 -1.72 21.14 -1.79
C LYS A 174 -1.74 20.32 -0.51
N VAL A 175 -0.66 19.57 -0.31
CA VAL A 175 -0.45 18.84 0.94
C VAL A 175 0.14 19.80 1.96
N ASP A 176 -0.49 19.93 3.13
CA ASP A 176 -0.04 20.85 4.18
C ASP A 176 0.99 20.18 5.10
N GLY A 177 1.98 20.94 5.57
CA GLY A 177 2.99 20.51 6.54
C GLY A 177 4.23 19.84 5.93
N ALA A 178 5.08 19.30 6.81
CA ALA A 178 6.36 18.70 6.46
C ALA A 178 6.24 17.46 5.55
N HIS A 179 7.20 17.28 4.64
CA HIS A 179 7.30 16.11 3.77
C HIS A 179 8.21 15.07 4.41
N LEU A 180 7.61 14.06 5.04
CA LEU A 180 8.35 12.93 5.60
C LEU A 180 8.74 11.95 4.50
N TYR A 181 10.04 11.86 4.19
CA TYR A 181 10.60 10.80 3.38
C TYR A 181 10.93 9.61 4.27
N THR A 182 10.41 8.44 3.92
CA THR A 182 10.82 7.19 4.55
C THR A 182 11.83 6.51 3.64
N PHE A 183 12.91 6.04 4.23
CA PHE A 183 13.92 5.18 3.61
C PHE A 183 13.89 3.83 4.29
N LEU A 184 13.86 2.75 3.52
CA LEU A 184 14.09 1.40 4.01
C LEU A 184 15.34 0.84 3.33
N PHE A 185 16.43 0.79 4.08
CA PHE A 185 17.65 0.10 3.67
C PHE A 185 17.53 -1.38 3.94
N ARG A 186 17.91 -2.18 2.94
CA ARG A 186 18.10 -3.62 3.03
C ARG A 186 19.49 -3.96 2.48
N PRO A 187 20.07 -5.13 2.83
CA PRO A 187 21.29 -5.59 2.17
C PRO A 187 21.15 -5.52 0.65
N GLY A 188 22.00 -4.71 0.01
CA GLY A 188 22.04 -4.55 -1.45
C GLY A 188 21.00 -3.60 -2.07
N SER A 189 20.14 -2.93 -1.29
CA SER A 189 19.16 -1.98 -1.86
C SER A 189 18.62 -0.95 -0.86
N VAL A 190 18.08 0.15 -1.40
CA VAL A 190 17.27 1.11 -0.64
C VAL A 190 15.96 1.39 -1.36
N TYR A 191 14.90 1.45 -0.57
CA TYR A 191 13.56 1.86 -0.98
C TYR A 191 13.26 3.22 -0.38
N TYR A 192 12.72 4.16 -1.16
CA TYR A 192 12.33 5.45 -0.59
C TYR A 192 11.20 6.14 -1.35
N ARG A 193 10.42 6.94 -0.63
CA ARG A 193 9.46 7.92 -1.16
C ARG A 193 8.95 8.83 -0.04
N VAL A 194 8.18 9.84 -0.42
CA VAL A 194 7.38 10.62 0.53
C VAL A 194 6.24 9.77 1.08
N THR A 195 6.13 9.68 2.39
CA THR A 195 5.15 8.85 3.09
C THR A 195 3.78 9.50 3.13
N GLY A 196 2.74 8.70 2.88
CA GLY A 196 1.35 9.17 2.85
C GLY A 196 1.02 10.05 1.64
N GLU A 197 1.91 10.13 0.65
CA GLU A 197 1.62 10.73 -0.63
C GLU A 197 1.48 9.64 -1.70
N SER A 198 0.59 9.89 -2.64
CA SER A 198 0.33 8.99 -3.76
C SER A 198 1.50 9.10 -4.76
N ALA A 199 2.56 8.33 -4.49
CA ALA A 199 3.79 8.24 -5.28
C ALA A 199 4.23 6.78 -5.42
N ASN A 200 4.89 6.47 -6.54
CA ASN A 200 5.55 5.18 -6.72
C ASN A 200 6.73 5.06 -5.75
N LEU A 201 7.08 3.82 -5.42
CA LEU A 201 8.23 3.53 -4.57
C LEU A 201 9.49 3.54 -5.43
N GLU A 202 10.46 4.37 -5.07
CA GLU A 202 11.78 4.34 -5.69
C GLU A 202 12.57 3.15 -5.13
N LEU A 203 13.23 2.40 -6.01
CA LEU A 203 14.15 1.32 -5.66
C LEU A 203 15.51 1.62 -6.28
N GLN A 204 16.54 1.65 -5.45
CA GLN A 204 17.93 1.79 -5.90
C GLN A 204 18.75 0.61 -5.39
N THR A 205 19.55 0.04 -6.30
CA THR A 205 20.53 -1.00 -5.96
C THR A 205 21.71 -0.35 -5.23
N ASP A 206 22.16 -0.97 -4.14
CA ASP A 206 23.26 -0.46 -3.33
C ASP A 206 24.62 -0.85 -3.93
N ASP A 207 25.00 -0.15 -5.01
CA ASP A 207 26.25 -0.37 -5.73
C ASP A 207 26.88 0.94 -6.23
N ALA A 208 28.11 0.85 -6.75
CA ALA A 208 28.85 2.00 -7.24
C ALA A 208 28.26 2.66 -8.49
N ALA A 209 27.52 1.91 -9.32
CA ALA A 209 26.92 2.43 -10.54
C ALA A 209 25.76 3.39 -10.24
N HIS A 210 25.05 3.17 -9.13
CA HIS A 210 23.91 3.99 -8.71
C HIS A 210 24.28 5.08 -7.67
N ALA A 211 25.48 5.05 -7.11
CA ALA A 211 25.88 5.88 -5.97
C ALA A 211 25.80 7.39 -6.23
N ASP A 212 26.31 7.87 -7.36
CA ASP A 212 26.36 9.30 -7.65
C ASP A 212 24.97 9.86 -7.99
N ALA A 213 24.14 9.06 -8.68
CA ALA A 213 22.76 9.41 -8.98
C ALA A 213 21.91 9.49 -7.70
N PHE A 214 22.06 8.49 -6.82
CA PHE A 214 21.40 8.49 -5.52
C PHE A 214 21.84 9.68 -4.65
N GLU A 215 23.14 9.95 -4.54
CA GLU A 215 23.63 11.10 -3.76
C GLU A 215 23.06 12.42 -4.29
N SER A 216 23.03 12.59 -5.61
CA SER A 216 22.45 13.78 -6.26
C SER A 216 20.96 13.93 -5.94
N ALA A 217 20.19 12.84 -6.01
CA ALA A 217 18.78 12.84 -5.65
C ALA A 217 18.56 13.18 -4.15
N MET A 218 19.43 12.68 -3.27
CA MET A 218 19.36 12.99 -1.83
C MET A 218 19.65 14.46 -1.55
N ARG A 219 20.63 15.04 -2.24
CA ARG A 219 20.94 16.47 -2.16
C ARG A 219 19.75 17.31 -2.60
N GLU A 220 19.12 16.94 -3.72
CA GLU A 220 17.91 17.63 -4.18
C GLU A 220 16.80 17.55 -3.14
N ILE A 221 16.49 16.36 -2.62
CA ILE A 221 15.47 16.16 -1.59
C ILE A 221 15.77 16.98 -0.34
N ALA A 222 17.00 16.96 0.16
CA ALA A 222 17.39 17.67 1.37
C ALA A 222 17.21 19.20 1.26
N THR A 223 17.31 19.76 0.05
CA THR A 223 17.09 21.20 -0.17
C THR A 223 15.62 21.61 -0.25
N ARG A 224 14.68 20.67 -0.31
CA ARG A 224 13.24 20.99 -0.39
C ARG A 224 12.73 21.49 0.98
N PRO A 225 12.03 22.64 1.03
CA PRO A 225 11.49 23.17 2.29
C PRO A 225 10.57 22.18 3.01
N GLY A 226 10.72 22.08 4.34
CA GLY A 226 9.89 21.20 5.17
C GLY A 226 10.18 19.71 5.00
N THR A 227 11.29 19.33 4.37
CA THR A 227 11.71 17.93 4.26
C THR A 227 12.12 17.38 5.62
N GLN A 228 11.60 16.19 5.95
CA GLN A 228 12.00 15.37 7.08
C GLN A 228 12.37 13.98 6.57
N MET A 229 13.29 13.30 7.24
CA MET A 229 13.71 11.96 6.86
C MET A 229 13.59 10.98 8.03
N CYS A 230 13.03 9.82 7.78
CA CYS A 230 13.08 8.67 8.67
C CYS A 230 13.74 7.52 7.94
N ILE A 231 14.85 7.04 8.48
CA ILE A 231 15.74 6.09 7.81
C ILE A 231 15.76 4.80 8.61
N VAL A 232 15.06 3.79 8.09
CA VAL A 232 15.04 2.45 8.66
C VAL A 232 16.16 1.63 8.03
N ALA A 233 17.09 1.13 8.84
CA ALA A 233 18.26 0.38 8.38
C ALA A 233 18.49 -0.89 9.22
N PRO A 234 19.23 -1.91 8.73
CA PRO A 234 19.49 -3.14 9.48
C PRO A 234 20.05 -2.92 10.90
N GLY A 235 20.87 -1.88 11.08
CA GLY A 235 21.41 -1.46 12.36
C GLY A 235 22.05 -0.07 12.26
N PHE A 236 22.41 0.53 13.40
CA PHE A 236 23.07 1.84 13.42
C PHE A 236 24.47 1.82 12.78
N ASP A 237 25.14 0.67 12.89
CA ASP A 237 26.46 0.36 12.35
C ASP A 237 26.41 -0.25 10.94
N TYR A 238 25.21 -0.31 10.32
CA TYR A 238 25.05 -0.83 8.97
C TYR A 238 26.00 -0.10 8.01
N LYS A 239 26.73 -0.89 7.21
CA LYS A 239 27.66 -0.40 6.20
C LYS A 239 27.12 -0.68 4.82
N SER A 240 26.97 0.38 4.05
CA SER A 240 26.36 0.37 2.73
C SER A 240 26.87 1.59 1.99
N LEU A 241 27.14 1.44 0.69
CA LEU A 241 27.67 2.54 -0.09
C LEU A 241 26.65 3.68 -0.15
N LEU A 242 25.38 3.37 -0.45
CA LEU A 242 24.32 4.37 -0.48
C LEU A 242 23.99 4.93 0.90
N PHE A 243 24.08 4.12 1.96
CA PHE A 243 23.85 4.61 3.31
C PHE A 243 24.93 5.59 3.76
N ASP A 244 26.20 5.32 3.44
CA ASP A 244 27.32 6.23 3.71
C ASP A 244 27.18 7.53 2.90
N ARG A 245 26.68 7.45 1.66
CA ARG A 245 26.38 8.61 0.81
C ARG A 245 25.26 9.47 1.41
N LEU A 246 24.18 8.83 1.87
CA LEU A 246 23.08 9.54 2.55
C LEU A 246 23.57 10.22 3.83
N LYS A 247 24.34 9.52 4.67
CA LYS A 247 24.93 10.10 5.89
C LYS A 247 25.76 11.33 5.57
N ARG A 248 26.62 11.27 4.55
CA ARG A 248 27.41 12.43 4.11
C ARG A 248 26.53 13.60 3.68
N VAL A 249 25.47 13.35 2.89
CA VAL A 249 24.53 14.42 2.50
C VAL A 249 23.89 15.07 3.72
N LEU A 250 23.51 14.28 4.72
CA LEU A 250 22.93 14.77 5.98
C LEU A 250 23.94 15.53 6.83
N ASP A 251 25.19 15.07 6.92
CA ASP A 251 26.27 15.74 7.64
C ASP A 251 26.63 17.11 7.03
N GLU A 252 26.47 17.23 5.71
CA GLU A 252 26.65 18.49 4.98
C GLU A 252 25.44 19.43 5.12
N GLN A 253 24.25 18.93 5.48
CA GLN A 253 23.13 19.79 5.84
C GLN A 253 23.40 20.49 7.18
N ALA A 254 22.59 21.51 7.48
CA ALA A 254 22.63 22.14 8.80
C ALA A 254 22.48 21.08 9.90
N LYS A 255 23.21 21.23 11.02
CA LYS A 255 23.23 20.29 12.16
C LYS A 255 21.83 19.94 12.70
N ASP A 256 20.82 20.74 12.37
CA ASP A 256 19.44 20.58 12.81
C ASP A 256 18.52 19.95 11.75
N PHE A 257 19.04 19.44 10.63
CA PHE A 257 18.23 18.77 9.61
C PHE A 257 17.38 17.66 10.27
N PRO A 258 16.05 17.64 10.07
CA PRO A 258 15.15 16.73 10.77
C PRO A 258 15.21 15.33 10.15
N ALA A 259 16.26 14.59 10.50
CA ALA A 259 16.43 13.19 10.18
C ALA A 259 16.48 12.32 11.45
N ILE A 260 15.86 11.15 11.38
CA ILE A 260 16.02 10.06 12.37
C ILE A 260 16.49 8.79 11.67
N VAL A 261 17.34 8.03 12.37
CA VAL A 261 17.82 6.72 11.92
C VAL A 261 17.34 5.69 12.93
N GLU A 262 16.66 4.66 12.45
CA GLU A 262 16.02 3.64 13.28
C GLU A 262 16.42 2.24 12.82
N PRO A 263 16.84 1.34 13.72
CA PRO A 263 17.10 -0.05 13.38
C PRO A 263 15.81 -0.79 12.98
N ILE A 264 15.92 -1.70 12.02
CA ILE A 264 14.83 -2.61 11.63
C ILE A 264 14.29 -3.35 12.85
N ASP A 265 15.16 -3.81 13.76
CA ASP A 265 14.73 -4.54 14.95
C ASP A 265 13.92 -3.68 15.93
N SER A 266 14.25 -2.39 16.07
CA SER A 266 13.48 -1.44 16.87
C SER A 266 12.08 -1.25 16.30
N MET A 267 11.98 -1.06 14.99
CA MET A 267 10.70 -0.96 14.27
C MET A 267 9.86 -2.23 14.47
N ARG A 268 10.46 -3.41 14.22
CA ARG A 268 9.78 -4.70 14.30
C ARG A 268 9.28 -4.98 15.72
N THR A 269 10.08 -4.64 16.73
CA THR A 269 9.71 -4.74 18.15
C THR A 269 8.51 -3.84 18.46
N ALA A 270 8.56 -2.57 18.04
CA ALA A 270 7.46 -1.63 18.24
C ALA A 270 6.16 -2.07 17.57
N GLN A 271 6.26 -2.74 16.43
CA GLN A 271 5.12 -3.24 15.65
C GLN A 271 4.70 -4.68 16.01
N GLN A 272 5.39 -5.33 16.95
CA GLN A 272 5.19 -6.73 17.32
C GLN A 272 5.22 -7.68 16.11
N THR A 273 6.19 -7.48 15.21
CA THR A 273 6.31 -8.24 13.97
C THR A 273 7.09 -9.53 14.18
N GLU A 274 6.48 -10.66 13.87
CA GLU A 274 7.11 -11.98 13.97
C GLU A 274 8.30 -12.13 13.02
N GLU A 275 9.36 -12.82 13.47
CA GLU A 275 10.66 -12.95 12.76
C GLU A 275 10.53 -13.36 11.29
N HIS A 276 9.66 -14.32 10.99
CA HIS A 276 9.45 -14.85 9.65
C HIS A 276 8.69 -13.90 8.70
N VAL A 277 8.06 -12.83 9.23
CA VAL A 277 7.38 -11.83 8.42
C VAL A 277 8.42 -10.87 7.84
N PRO A 278 8.52 -10.72 6.51
CA PRO A 278 9.53 -9.88 5.89
C PRO A 278 9.30 -8.41 6.23
N THR A 279 10.40 -7.67 6.36
CA THR A 279 10.35 -6.22 6.54
C THR A 279 10.00 -5.54 5.22
N THR A 280 8.90 -4.79 5.24
CA THR A 280 8.33 -4.11 4.07
C THR A 280 8.45 -2.59 4.19
N PHE A 281 8.43 -1.89 3.06
CA PHE A 281 8.38 -0.43 3.04
C PHE A 281 7.12 0.08 3.71
N MET A 282 5.97 -0.56 3.52
CA MET A 282 4.72 -0.17 4.19
C MET A 282 4.84 -0.24 5.72
N ALA A 283 5.51 -1.25 6.26
CA ALA A 283 5.81 -1.34 7.69
C ALA A 283 6.73 -0.20 8.15
N ALA A 284 7.79 0.10 7.37
CA ALA A 284 8.67 1.23 7.64
C ALA A 284 7.92 2.57 7.60
N ALA A 285 7.05 2.78 6.62
CA ALA A 285 6.27 4.00 6.46
C ALA A 285 5.28 4.20 7.64
N GLU A 286 4.55 3.16 8.03
CA GLU A 286 3.64 3.19 9.19
C GLU A 286 4.40 3.56 10.48
N TYR A 287 5.55 2.91 10.71
CA TYR A 287 6.39 3.20 11.87
C TYR A 287 6.96 4.61 11.84
N CYS A 288 7.52 5.03 10.71
CA CYS A 288 8.13 6.34 10.54
C CYS A 288 7.12 7.47 10.75
N GLN A 289 5.85 7.28 10.38
CA GLN A 289 4.80 8.27 10.69
C GLN A 289 4.63 8.47 12.20
N VAL A 290 4.77 7.43 13.01
CA VAL A 290 4.71 7.53 14.47
C VAL A 290 6.01 8.07 15.05
N ALA A 291 7.15 7.54 14.61
CA ALA A 291 8.47 7.95 15.08
C ALA A 291 8.76 9.44 14.80
N ALA A 292 8.43 9.91 13.60
CA ALA A 292 8.58 11.31 13.20
C ALA A 292 7.72 12.26 14.04
N LEU A 293 6.49 11.87 14.39
CA LEU A 293 5.65 12.67 15.30
C LEU A 293 6.36 12.86 16.65
N VAL A 294 6.94 11.80 17.21
CA VAL A 294 7.64 11.89 18.51
C VAL A 294 8.94 12.68 18.40
N ALA A 295 9.70 12.48 17.33
CA ALA A 295 11.02 13.07 17.14
C ALA A 295 10.98 14.55 16.74
N PHE A 296 10.01 14.95 15.91
CA PHE A 296 9.99 16.29 15.31
C PHE A 296 8.97 17.24 15.95
N LEU A 297 7.91 16.76 16.62
CA LEU A 297 7.04 17.65 17.43
C LEU A 297 7.75 18.23 18.65
N ARG A 298 8.82 17.57 19.14
CA ARG A 298 9.64 18.08 20.24
C ARG A 298 10.58 19.23 19.85
N LYS A 299 10.65 19.57 18.56
CA LYS A 299 11.61 20.55 18.01
C LYS A 299 10.96 21.87 17.57
N GLU A 300 9.67 22.13 17.83
CA GLU A 300 9.13 23.49 17.69
C GLU A 300 9.49 24.34 18.91
N PRO A 301 10.41 25.32 18.82
CA PRO A 301 10.54 26.34 19.84
C PRO A 301 9.52 27.44 19.50
N GLY A 302 8.39 27.52 20.22
CA GLY A 302 7.54 28.72 20.14
C GLY A 302 6.04 28.60 20.31
N VAL A 303 5.48 27.51 20.86
CA VAL A 303 4.07 27.51 21.31
C VAL A 303 3.97 27.12 22.78
N ALA A 304 4.77 27.81 23.59
CA ALA A 304 4.63 27.86 25.03
C ALA A 304 4.67 29.31 25.49
N GLU A 305 3.75 30.13 24.98
CA GLU A 305 3.34 31.41 25.55
C GLU A 305 1.98 31.76 24.94
N GLY A 306 0.90 31.42 25.64
CA GLY A 306 -0.47 31.63 25.16
C GLY A 306 -1.53 30.76 25.80
N LEU A 307 -1.45 30.54 27.11
CA LEU A 307 -2.59 30.21 27.98
C LEU A 307 -2.45 31.02 29.27
#